data_AF-A0A9W9ACC1-F1
#
_entry.id   AF-A0A9W9ACC1-F1
#
_cell.length_a   1.000
_cell.length_b   1.000
_cell.length_c   1.000
_cell.angle_alpha   90.00
_cell.angle_beta   90.00
_cell.angle_gamma   90.00
#
_symmetry.space_group_name_H-M   'P 1'
#
loop_
_entity.id
_entity.type
_entity.pdbx_description
1 polymer ?
#
loop_
_entity_poly.entity_id
_entity_poly.type
_entity_poly.pdbx_seq_one_letter_code
_entity_poly.pdbx_strand_id
1 'polypeptide(L)'
;MSTVGDFLYIALDEANVASRKYDEAFEDHHGRYPILKELIRGLRRQLGHLPIRFVVAGTIIPENHFQSLVGEWDDFRWCSDTGSFNDPEDHRRYVSQFMPVTFASSVTGQALIDRMWYWLRGRHRYTASFLAVLLHSNFTSPHTLL
;
A
#
# COMPACT_ATOMS: atom_id res chain seq x y z
N MET A 1 -27.77 -15.78 7.82
CA MET A 1 -26.68 -16.67 7.35
C MET A 1 -26.55 -16.50 5.85
N SER A 2 -25.62 -15.66 5.39
CA SER A 2 -25.37 -15.51 3.94
C SER A 2 -24.46 -16.64 3.48
N THR A 3 -24.89 -17.35 2.46
CA THR A 3 -24.12 -18.35 1.72
C THR A 3 -22.83 -17.71 1.21
N VAL A 4 -21.71 -18.40 1.37
CA VAL A 4 -20.40 -18.02 0.81
C VAL A 4 -20.52 -18.15 -0.71
N GLY A 5 -20.99 -17.10 -1.37
CA GLY A 5 -20.84 -16.94 -2.81
C GLY A 5 -19.46 -16.39 -3.09
N ASP A 6 -18.78 -16.94 -4.08
CA ASP A 6 -17.48 -16.45 -4.52
C ASP A 6 -17.64 -15.00 -5.03
N PHE A 7 -16.94 -14.07 -4.39
CA PHE A 7 -16.89 -12.68 -4.85
C PHE A 7 -15.82 -12.54 -5.92
N LEU A 8 -16.13 -11.78 -6.98
CA LEU A 8 -15.10 -11.31 -7.91
C LEU A 8 -14.50 -10.01 -7.36
N TYR A 9 -13.18 -9.98 -7.20
CA TYR A 9 -12.48 -8.78 -6.76
C TYR A 9 -11.92 -8.01 -7.96
N ILE A 10 -12.19 -6.71 -8.03
CA ILE A 10 -11.58 -5.79 -8.98
C ILE A 10 -10.65 -4.86 -8.22
N ALA A 11 -9.35 -5.05 -8.41
CA ALA A 11 -8.33 -4.19 -7.85
C ALA A 11 -7.94 -3.09 -8.86
N LEU A 12 -8.14 -1.83 -8.46
CA LEU A 12 -7.64 -0.65 -9.17
C LEU A 12 -6.41 -0.16 -8.43
N ASP A 13 -5.23 -0.58 -8.89
CA ASP A 13 -3.95 -0.15 -8.33
C ASP A 13 -3.46 1.17 -8.96
N GLU A 14 -2.66 1.92 -8.21
CA GLU A 14 -2.20 3.29 -8.57
C GLU A 14 -3.35 4.21 -9.03
N ALA A 15 -4.52 4.08 -8.40
CA ALA A 15 -5.73 4.83 -8.74
C ALA A 15 -5.56 6.35 -8.55
N ASN A 16 -4.56 6.77 -7.77
CA ASN A 16 -4.10 8.16 -7.68
C ASN A 16 -3.70 8.76 -9.04
N VAL A 17 -3.29 7.94 -10.02
CA VAL A 17 -3.07 8.39 -11.40
C VAL A 17 -4.39 8.83 -12.03
N ALA A 18 -5.42 7.99 -11.94
CA ALA A 18 -6.75 8.31 -12.45
C ALA A 18 -7.42 9.44 -11.63
N SER A 19 -7.13 9.56 -10.34
CA SER A 19 -7.64 10.64 -9.48
C SER A 19 -6.99 12.00 -9.75
N ARG A 20 -6.08 12.10 -10.71
CA ARG A 20 -5.48 13.36 -11.18
C ARG A 20 -5.58 13.53 -12.69
N LYS A 21 -6.14 12.55 -13.39
CA LYS A 21 -6.24 12.55 -14.85
C LYS A 21 -7.57 13.16 -15.26
N TYR A 22 -7.51 14.06 -16.23
CA TYR A 22 -8.67 14.83 -16.69
C TYR A 22 -9.33 15.55 -15.51
N ASP A 23 -8.53 16.35 -14.81
CA ASP A 23 -9.00 17.07 -13.64
C ASP A 23 -10.17 17.99 -14.01
N GLU A 24 -11.17 18.05 -13.13
CA GLU A 24 -12.43 18.75 -13.33
C GLU A 24 -13.25 18.39 -14.59
N ALA A 25 -12.97 17.28 -15.28
CA ALA A 25 -13.66 16.93 -16.53
C ALA A 25 -15.10 16.43 -16.34
N PHE A 26 -15.49 16.09 -15.11
CA PHE A 26 -16.80 15.59 -14.75
C PHE A 26 -17.39 16.40 -13.58
N GLU A 27 -18.70 16.42 -13.45
CA GLU A 27 -19.42 17.25 -12.47
C GLU A 27 -20.63 16.52 -11.89
N ASP A 28 -20.82 16.63 -10.57
CA ASP A 28 -22.05 16.25 -9.88
C ASP A 28 -22.39 17.26 -8.78
N HIS A 29 -23.37 16.95 -7.94
CA HIS A 29 -23.86 17.87 -6.90
C HIS A 29 -22.80 18.28 -5.86
N HIS A 30 -21.66 17.59 -5.77
CA HIS A 30 -20.55 17.92 -4.87
C HIS A 30 -19.43 18.70 -5.55
N GLY A 31 -19.60 19.03 -6.83
CA GLY A 31 -18.65 19.80 -7.62
C GLY A 31 -17.98 18.97 -8.71
N ARG A 32 -16.83 19.48 -9.18
CA ARG A 32 -16.08 18.87 -10.27
C ARG A 32 -15.06 17.85 -9.75
N TYR A 33 -14.81 16.82 -10.55
CA TYR A 33 -13.95 15.71 -10.15
C TYR A 33 -13.26 15.03 -11.35
N PRO A 34 -12.15 14.29 -11.11
CA PRO A 34 -11.37 13.60 -12.14
C PRO A 34 -11.96 12.25 -12.54
N ILE A 35 -11.40 11.61 -13.57
CA ILE A 35 -11.99 10.41 -14.21
C ILE A 35 -12.18 9.19 -13.29
N LEU A 36 -11.45 9.07 -12.18
CA LEU A 36 -11.52 7.88 -11.31
C LEU A 36 -12.95 7.57 -10.83
N LYS A 37 -13.72 8.59 -10.42
CA LYS A 37 -15.09 8.40 -9.93
C LYS A 37 -16.00 7.86 -11.04
N GLU A 38 -15.90 8.41 -12.25
CA GLU A 38 -16.66 7.91 -13.41
C GLU A 38 -16.24 6.52 -13.85
N LEU A 39 -14.95 6.19 -13.74
CA LEU A 39 -14.46 4.85 -14.03
C LEU A 39 -15.12 3.81 -13.10
N ILE A 40 -15.14 4.09 -11.79
CA ILE A 40 -15.79 3.22 -10.80
C ILE A 40 -17.31 3.13 -11.05
N ARG A 41 -17.98 4.27 -11.30
CA ARG A 41 -19.41 4.29 -11.67
C ARG A 41 -19.70 3.47 -12.93
N GLY A 42 -18.85 3.59 -13.95
CA GLY A 42 -18.97 2.83 -15.19
C GLY A 42 -18.86 1.33 -14.95
N LEU A 43 -17.85 0.91 -14.18
CA LEU A 43 -17.67 -0.50 -13.81
C LEU A 43 -18.85 -1.03 -12.98
N ARG A 44 -19.35 -0.28 -12.00
CA ARG A 44 -20.54 -0.67 -11.21
C ARG A 44 -21.79 -0.81 -12.08
N ARG A 45 -22.00 0.10 -13.03
CA ARG A 45 -23.16 0.03 -13.95
C ARG A 45 -23.12 -1.22 -14.84
N GLN A 46 -21.95 -1.55 -15.38
CA GLN A 46 -21.80 -2.69 -16.29
C GLN A 46 -21.82 -4.03 -15.54
N LEU A 47 -21.24 -4.07 -14.35
CA LEU A 47 -20.95 -5.32 -13.64
C LEU A 47 -21.76 -5.52 -12.35
N GLY A 48 -22.65 -4.59 -11.99
CA GLY A 48 -23.39 -4.61 -10.72
C GLY A 48 -24.37 -5.78 -10.55
N HIS A 49 -24.61 -6.56 -11.61
CA HIS A 49 -25.37 -7.81 -11.54
C HIS A 49 -24.54 -8.99 -11.00
N LEU A 50 -23.23 -8.81 -10.85
CA LEU A 50 -22.29 -9.80 -10.32
C LEU A 50 -21.90 -9.45 -8.87
N PRO A 51 -21.54 -10.45 -8.04
CA PRO A 51 -21.07 -10.22 -6.68
C PRO A 51 -19.63 -9.66 -6.68
N ILE A 52 -19.47 -8.38 -6.99
CA ILE A 52 -18.16 -7.72 -7.12
C ILE A 52 -17.78 -6.92 -5.88
N ARG A 53 -16.50 -6.96 -5.53
CA ARG A 53 -15.88 -6.05 -4.55
C ARG A 53 -14.75 -5.26 -5.19
N PHE A 54 -14.75 -3.96 -4.97
CA PHE A 54 -13.69 -3.08 -5.44
C PHE A 54 -12.62 -2.92 -4.36
N VAL A 55 -11.35 -2.97 -4.78
CA VAL A 55 -10.21 -2.56 -3.98
C VAL A 55 -9.53 -1.43 -4.75
N VAL A 56 -9.66 -0.21 -4.27
CA VAL A 56 -9.08 0.98 -4.93
C VAL A 56 -7.90 1.44 -4.11
N ALA A 57 -6.70 1.26 -4.66
CA ALA A 57 -5.43 1.51 -3.98
C ALA A 57 -4.64 2.61 -4.70
N GLY A 58 -3.87 3.38 -3.94
CA GLY A 58 -3.03 4.44 -4.48
C GLY A 58 -2.35 5.22 -3.37
N THR A 59 -1.33 6.01 -3.73
CA THR A 59 -0.55 6.74 -2.71
C THR A 59 -1.35 7.85 -2.03
N ILE A 60 -2.07 8.67 -2.81
CA ILE A 60 -2.97 9.73 -2.32
C ILE A 60 -4.16 9.78 -3.27
N ILE A 61 -5.34 9.45 -2.76
CA ILE A 61 -6.62 9.56 -3.47
C ILE A 61 -7.47 10.57 -2.68
N PRO A 62 -7.91 11.69 -3.30
CA PRO A 62 -8.69 12.70 -2.58
C PRO A 62 -10.06 12.17 -2.17
N GLU A 63 -10.31 12.05 -0.86
CA GLU A 63 -11.58 11.52 -0.33
C GLU A 63 -12.77 12.41 -0.65
N ASN A 64 -12.54 13.72 -0.78
CA ASN A 64 -13.56 14.73 -1.08
C ASN A 64 -14.29 14.47 -2.40
N HIS A 65 -13.65 13.81 -3.38
CA HIS A 65 -14.32 13.44 -4.63
C HIS A 65 -15.38 12.35 -4.46
N PHE A 66 -15.36 11.60 -3.36
CA PHE A 66 -16.25 10.48 -3.08
C PHE A 66 -17.30 10.80 -2.01
N GLN A 67 -17.66 12.09 -1.88
CA GLN A 67 -18.81 12.51 -1.10
C GLN A 67 -20.12 12.15 -1.82
N SER A 68 -21.15 11.79 -1.06
CA SER A 68 -22.48 11.46 -1.57
C SER A 68 -23.57 11.93 -0.60
N LEU A 69 -24.67 12.47 -1.14
CA LEU A 69 -25.89 12.78 -0.38
C LEU A 69 -26.79 11.55 -0.20
N VAL A 70 -26.68 10.56 -1.11
CA VAL A 70 -27.56 9.38 -1.20
C VAL A 70 -26.74 8.09 -1.10
N GLY A 71 -25.78 8.08 -0.17
CA GLY A 71 -25.02 6.88 0.19
C GLY A 71 -24.32 6.08 -0.92
N GLU A 72 -24.08 6.67 -2.10
CA GLU A 72 -23.47 5.99 -3.26
C GLU A 72 -22.13 5.30 -2.90
N TRP A 73 -21.38 5.91 -1.98
CA TRP A 73 -20.05 5.48 -1.57
C TRP A 73 -20.02 4.88 -0.15
N ASP A 74 -21.18 4.68 0.48
CA ASP A 74 -21.27 4.20 1.87
C ASP A 74 -20.81 2.74 2.03
N ASP A 75 -20.77 1.99 0.91
CA ASP A 75 -20.24 0.64 0.84
C ASP A 75 -18.70 0.60 0.75
N PHE A 76 -18.05 1.75 0.54
CA PHE A 76 -16.60 1.88 0.58
C PHE A 76 -16.09 2.19 1.99
N ARG A 77 -14.93 1.65 2.31
CA ARG A 77 -14.21 1.96 3.54
C ARG A 77 -12.84 2.51 3.19
N TRP A 78 -12.53 3.69 3.70
CA TRP A 78 -11.20 4.27 3.61
C TRP A 78 -10.25 3.53 4.54
N CYS A 79 -9.11 3.11 3.99
CA CYS A 79 -8.05 2.45 4.74
C CYS A 79 -6.70 2.98 4.27
N SER A 80 -5.96 3.61 5.18
CA SER A 80 -4.60 4.11 4.96
C SER A 80 -3.56 3.34 5.78
N ASP A 81 -3.99 2.43 6.65
CA ASP A 81 -3.14 1.63 7.53
C ASP A 81 -2.51 0.46 6.78
N THR A 82 -1.61 0.80 5.87
CA THR A 82 -0.77 -0.17 5.15
C THR A 82 0.45 -0.62 5.95
N GLY A 83 0.56 -0.13 7.20
CA GLY A 83 1.68 -0.36 8.10
C GLY A 83 2.96 0.37 7.69
N SER A 84 3.85 0.55 8.65
CA SER A 84 5.21 1.00 8.43
C SER A 84 6.13 0.52 9.55
N PHE A 85 7.42 0.49 9.29
CA PHE A 85 8.44 0.27 10.32
C PHE A 85 8.58 1.53 11.18
N ASN A 86 7.60 1.79 12.05
CA ASN A 86 7.64 2.85 13.07
C ASN A 86 8.01 2.32 14.46
N ASP A 87 7.96 1.00 14.64
CA ASP A 87 8.44 0.29 15.81
C ASP A 87 9.80 -0.39 15.51
N PRO A 88 10.84 -0.16 16.34
CA PRO A 88 12.16 -0.79 16.16
C PRO A 88 12.14 -2.31 16.23
N GLU A 89 11.28 -2.90 17.06
CA GLU A 89 11.17 -4.35 17.24
C GLU A 89 10.45 -5.00 16.06
N ASP A 90 9.45 -4.35 15.48
CA ASP A 90 8.84 -4.82 14.22
C ASP A 90 9.84 -4.82 13.07
N HIS A 91 10.65 -3.77 12.96
CA HIS A 91 11.72 -3.70 11.97
C HIS A 91 12.78 -4.79 12.22
N ARG A 92 13.26 -4.95 13.45
CA ARG A 92 14.21 -5.99 13.85
C ARG A 92 13.67 -7.39 13.54
N ARG A 93 12.40 -7.66 13.86
CA ARG A 93 11.72 -8.93 13.58
C ARG A 93 11.61 -9.20 12.09
N TYR A 94 11.34 -8.18 11.27
CA TYR A 94 11.33 -8.31 9.82
C TYR A 94 12.72 -8.62 9.26
N VAL A 95 13.73 -7.82 9.64
CA VAL A 95 15.11 -7.94 9.17
C VAL A 95 15.74 -9.29 9.54
N SER A 96 15.47 -9.77 10.76
CA SER A 96 16.06 -11.01 11.28
C SER A 96 15.62 -12.27 10.50
N GLN A 97 14.51 -12.21 9.76
CA GLN A 97 14.06 -13.33 8.90
C GLN A 97 15.02 -13.59 7.73
N PHE A 98 15.82 -12.60 7.35
CA PHE A 98 16.70 -12.64 6.18
C PHE A 98 18.19 -12.70 6.56
N MET A 99 18.52 -12.69 7.85
CA MET A 99 19.89 -12.73 8.33
C MET A 99 20.26 -14.09 8.90
N PRO A 100 21.47 -14.60 8.65
CA PRO A 100 21.98 -15.76 9.38
C PRO A 100 21.96 -15.49 10.88
N VAL A 101 21.42 -16.42 11.68
CA VAL A 101 21.27 -16.26 13.14
C VAL A 101 22.60 -15.92 13.81
N THR A 102 23.70 -16.54 13.36
CA THR A 102 25.05 -16.30 13.85
C THR A 102 25.56 -14.90 13.54
N PHE A 103 25.20 -14.34 12.39
CA PHE A 103 25.54 -12.97 12.03
C PHE A 103 24.67 -11.98 12.79
N ALA A 104 23.36 -12.20 12.82
CA ALA A 104 22.41 -11.32 13.51
C ALA A 104 22.74 -11.17 14.99
N SER A 105 23.19 -12.22 15.68
CA SER A 105 23.58 -12.16 17.10
C SER A 105 24.98 -11.57 17.36
N SER A 106 25.78 -11.37 16.32
CA SER A 106 27.12 -10.76 16.45
C SER A 106 27.02 -9.26 16.70
N VAL A 107 28.05 -8.67 17.33
CA VAL A 107 28.15 -7.22 17.56
C VAL A 107 28.03 -6.44 16.24
N THR A 108 28.69 -6.93 15.18
CA THR A 108 28.65 -6.34 13.84
C THR A 108 27.24 -6.39 13.24
N GLY A 109 26.55 -7.53 13.33
CA GLY A 109 25.18 -7.68 12.84
C GLY A 109 24.18 -6.82 13.60
N GLN A 110 24.27 -6.76 14.94
CA GLN A 110 23.44 -5.87 15.76
C GLN A 110 23.64 -4.39 15.36
N ALA A 111 24.89 -3.95 15.22
CA ALA A 111 25.20 -2.59 14.77
C ALA A 111 24.72 -2.30 13.33
N LEU A 112 24.55 -3.32 12.49
CA LEU A 112 23.97 -3.18 11.16
C LEU A 112 22.46 -3.00 11.26
N ILE A 113 21.78 -3.86 12.03
CA ILE A 113 20.33 -3.81 12.26
C ILE A 113 19.93 -2.45 12.84
N ASP A 114 20.67 -1.95 13.84
CA ASP A 114 20.40 -0.64 14.45
C ASP A 114 20.57 0.50 13.43
N ARG A 115 21.54 0.40 12.53
CA ARG A 115 21.72 1.37 11.42
C ARG A 115 20.61 1.27 10.38
N MET A 116 20.22 0.05 10.01
CA MET A 116 19.09 -0.17 9.10
C MET A 116 17.81 0.44 9.68
N TRP A 117 17.57 0.32 10.99
CA TRP A 117 16.47 0.98 11.64
C TRP A 117 16.60 2.51 11.54
N TYR A 118 17.74 3.06 11.94
CA TYR A 118 17.95 4.50 11.94
C TYR A 118 17.75 5.15 10.56
N TRP A 119 18.29 4.54 9.50
CA TRP A 119 18.27 5.09 8.15
C TRP A 119 17.08 4.65 7.29
N LEU A 120 16.54 3.43 7.50
CA LEU A 120 15.57 2.80 6.60
C LEU A 120 14.18 2.60 7.22
N ARG A 121 13.95 3.07 8.46
CA ARG A 121 12.61 3.04 9.08
C ARG A 121 11.54 3.75 8.24
N GLY A 122 10.28 3.45 8.55
CA GLY A 122 9.12 3.95 7.81
C GLY A 122 8.73 2.99 6.70
N ARG A 123 8.81 3.43 5.43
CA ARG A 123 8.31 2.63 4.30
C ARG A 123 9.11 1.34 4.11
N HIS A 124 8.42 0.19 4.16
CA HIS A 124 9.01 -1.15 4.05
C HIS A 124 9.96 -1.32 2.84
N ARG A 125 9.67 -0.61 1.73
CA ARG A 125 10.43 -0.67 0.49
C ARG A 125 11.92 -0.38 0.68
N TYR A 126 12.31 0.56 1.53
CA TYR A 126 13.73 0.90 1.72
C TYR A 126 14.49 -0.23 2.40
N THR A 127 13.97 -0.74 3.52
CA THR A 127 14.54 -1.91 4.21
C THR A 127 14.61 -3.13 3.29
N ALA A 128 13.53 -3.42 2.55
CA ALA A 128 13.48 -4.56 1.64
C ALA A 128 14.51 -4.44 0.50
N SER A 129 14.68 -3.26 -0.10
CA SER A 129 15.69 -3.02 -1.12
C SER A 129 17.10 -3.22 -0.59
N PHE A 130 17.41 -2.70 0.61
CA PHE A 130 18.72 -2.91 1.22
C PHE A 130 18.98 -4.39 1.51
N LEU A 131 17.99 -5.11 2.07
CA LEU A 131 18.10 -6.54 2.29
C LEU A 131 18.34 -7.31 0.99
N ALA A 132 17.68 -6.93 -0.10
CA ALA A 132 17.95 -7.54 -1.40
C ALA A 132 19.43 -7.37 -1.80
N VAL A 133 19.98 -6.16 -1.68
CA VAL A 133 21.40 -5.90 -1.99
C VAL A 133 22.34 -6.69 -1.06
N LEU A 134 22.03 -6.75 0.23
CA LEU A 134 22.78 -7.51 1.24
C LEU A 134 22.82 -9.00 0.94
N LEU A 135 21.69 -9.57 0.52
CA LEU A 135 21.58 -10.98 0.14
C LEU A 135 22.33 -11.26 -1.16
N HIS A 136 22.22 -10.38 -2.16
CA HIS A 136 22.97 -10.51 -3.42
C HIS A 136 24.49 -10.42 -3.22
N SER A 137 24.95 -9.65 -2.24
CA SER A 137 26.38 -9.52 -1.92
C SER A 137 26.90 -10.61 -0.99
N ASN A 138 26.06 -11.58 -0.58
CA ASN A 138 26.39 -12.58 0.45
C ASN A 138 26.97 -11.95 1.73
N PHE A 139 26.45 -10.79 2.14
CA PHE A 139 26.93 -10.05 3.31
C PHE A 139 28.41 -9.61 3.18
N THR A 140 28.93 -9.45 1.97
CA THR A 140 30.26 -8.88 1.75
C THR A 140 30.21 -7.38 2.04
N SER A 141 30.97 -6.93 3.04
CA SER A 141 31.03 -5.53 3.49
C SER A 141 29.65 -4.91 3.75
N PRO A 142 28.84 -5.48 4.65
CA PRO A 142 27.42 -5.16 4.75
C PRO A 142 27.17 -3.71 5.22
N HIS A 143 28.11 -3.14 5.97
CA HIS A 143 28.04 -1.77 6.47
C HIS A 143 28.37 -0.70 5.43
N THR A 144 29.01 -1.05 4.31
CA THR A 144 29.34 -0.07 3.25
C THR A 144 28.23 0.05 2.21
N LEU A 145 27.23 -0.83 2.28
CA LEU A 145 26.08 -0.87 1.37
C LEU A 145 24.92 0.02 1.86
N LEU A 146 25.08 0.64 3.03
CA LEU A 146 24.06 1.33 3.82
C LEU A 146 24.36 2.83 3.84
#